data_AF-E5L8T2-F1
#
_entry.id   AF-E5L8T2-F1
#
_cell.length_a   1.000
_cell.length_b   1.000
_cell.length_c   1.000
_cell.angle_alpha   90.00
_cell.angle_beta   90.00
_cell.angle_gamma   90.00
#
_symmetry.space_group_name_H-M   'P 1'
#
loop_
_entity.id
_entity.type
_entity.pdbx_description
1 polymer ?
#
loop_
_entity_poly.entity_id
_entity_poly.type
_entity_poly.pdbx_seq_one_letter_code
_entity_poly.pdbx_strand_id
1 'polypeptide(L)'
;MWFTFFYLIKSIIIIIPLLIAVAFLTLAERKILGYMQVRKGPNVVGGGLLQPFADGVKLFIKEMILPHQANKFVYLLAPVISFTLAFFVWGFIPYEKGVSISDFKISLLWILAISSISVYAILMSGWGSRSKYAFLGAIRAAAQMI
;
A
#
# COMPACT_ATOMS: atom_id res chain seq x y z
N MET A 1 -10.50 -23.23 16.50
CA MET A 1 -11.28 -22.90 15.27
C MET A 1 -12.17 -21.66 15.45
N TRP A 2 -12.86 -21.49 16.58
CA TRP A 2 -13.71 -20.31 16.80
C TRP A 2 -12.92 -19.00 16.99
N PHE A 3 -11.82 -19.05 17.76
CA PHE A 3 -10.92 -17.89 17.93
C PHE A 3 -10.31 -17.41 16.61
N THR A 4 -9.87 -18.34 15.75
CA THR A 4 -9.31 -18.01 14.43
C THR A 4 -10.32 -17.32 13.52
N PHE A 5 -11.59 -17.75 13.59
CA PHE A 5 -12.67 -17.12 12.83
C PHE A 5 -12.95 -15.68 13.31
N PHE A 6 -12.92 -15.45 14.63
CA PHE A 6 -13.09 -14.13 15.21
C PHE A 6 -12.00 -13.13 14.79
N TYR A 7 -10.73 -13.54 14.81
CA TYR A 7 -9.63 -12.71 14.31
C TYR A 7 -9.74 -12.42 12.81
N LEU A 8 -10.18 -13.40 12.02
CA LEU A 8 -10.39 -13.25 10.59
C LEU A 8 -11.47 -12.18 10.30
N ILE A 9 -12.61 -12.24 10.98
CA ILE A 9 -13.66 -11.21 10.85
C ILE A 9 -13.12 -9.83 11.23
N LYS A 10 -12.43 -9.71 12.37
CA LYS A 10 -11.81 -8.44 12.80
C LYS A 10 -10.87 -7.87 11.73
N SER A 11 -10.03 -8.71 11.13
CA SER A 11 -9.10 -8.29 10.08
C SER A 11 -9.81 -7.76 8.83
N ILE A 12 -10.89 -8.42 8.40
CA ILE A 12 -11.69 -8.01 7.23
C ILE A 12 -12.37 -6.67 7.47
N ILE A 13 -12.94 -6.48 8.67
CA ILE A 13 -13.59 -5.22 9.07
C ILE A 13 -12.61 -4.04 9.04
N ILE A 14 -11.31 -4.27 9.24
CA ILE A 14 -10.29 -3.22 9.16
C ILE A 14 -9.77 -3.03 7.73
N ILE A 15 -9.48 -4.12 7.01
CA ILE A 15 -8.89 -4.06 5.68
C ILE A 15 -9.84 -3.44 4.66
N ILE A 16 -11.14 -3.77 4.68
CA ILE A 16 -12.09 -3.26 3.68
C ILE A 16 -12.21 -1.73 3.75
N PRO A 17 -12.51 -1.10 4.91
CA PRO A 17 -12.54 0.36 5.01
C PRO A 17 -11.19 1.01 4.73
N LEU A 18 -10.08 0.36 5.09
CA LEU A 18 -8.74 0.86 4.80
C LEU A 18 -8.50 0.98 3.28
N LEU A 19 -8.85 -0.04 2.51
CA LEU A 19 -8.73 -0.01 1.04
C LEU A 19 -9.60 1.08 0.41
N ILE A 20 -10.83 1.23 0.91
CA ILE A 20 -11.75 2.28 0.47
C ILE A 20 -11.18 3.66 0.80
N ALA A 21 -10.67 3.85 2.02
CA ALA A 21 -10.07 5.10 2.46
C ALA A 21 -8.86 5.48 1.61
N VAL A 22 -7.96 4.53 1.31
CA VAL A 22 -6.81 4.76 0.43
C VAL A 22 -7.26 5.14 -0.99
N ALA A 23 -8.28 4.48 -1.53
CA ALA A 23 -8.83 4.82 -2.85
C ALA A 23 -9.34 6.28 -2.88
N PHE A 24 -10.11 6.72 -1.87
CA PHE A 24 -10.58 8.10 -1.79
C PHE A 24 -9.49 9.10 -1.45
N LEU A 25 -8.43 8.70 -0.74
CA LEU A 25 -7.28 9.55 -0.46
C LEU A 25 -6.61 10.01 -1.76
N THR A 26 -6.48 9.14 -2.76
CA THR A 26 -5.94 9.53 -4.08
C THR A 26 -6.80 10.57 -4.81
N LEU A 27 -8.13 10.48 -4.68
CA LEU A 27 -9.05 11.50 -5.20
C LEU A 27 -8.91 12.82 -4.44
N ALA A 28 -8.85 12.74 -3.12
CA ALA A 28 -8.69 13.90 -2.24
C ALA A 28 -7.40 14.65 -2.56
N GLU A 29 -6.28 13.93 -2.71
CA GLU A 29 -5.00 14.49 -3.14
C GLU A 29 -5.13 15.26 -4.47
N ARG A 30 -5.71 14.63 -5.50
CA ARG A 30 -5.91 15.28 -6.82
C ARG A 30 -6.82 16.50 -6.75
N LYS A 31 -7.86 16.48 -5.91
CA LYS A 31 -8.79 17.62 -5.74
C LYS A 31 -8.12 18.76 -4.97
N ILE A 32 -7.50 18.49 -3.82
CA ILE A 32 -6.86 19.49 -2.97
C ILE A 32 -5.73 20.20 -3.72
N LEU A 33 -4.82 19.44 -4.37
CA LEU A 33 -3.75 20.02 -5.18
C LEU A 33 -4.29 20.83 -6.36
N GLY A 34 -5.39 20.38 -6.97
CA GLY A 34 -6.09 21.15 -8.01
C GLY A 34 -6.55 22.50 -7.48
N TYR A 35 -7.27 22.52 -6.35
CA TYR A 35 -7.79 23.74 -5.76
C TYR A 35 -6.67 24.71 -5.32
N MET A 36 -5.56 24.20 -4.78
CA MET A 36 -4.37 25.01 -4.48
C MET A 36 -3.78 25.66 -5.73
N GLN A 37 -3.84 24.96 -6.87
CA GLN A 37 -3.38 25.45 -8.18
C GLN A 37 -4.45 26.22 -8.96
N VAL A 38 -5.57 26.61 -8.32
CA VAL A 38 -6.68 27.33 -8.97
C VAL A 38 -7.26 26.58 -10.19
N ARG A 39 -7.24 25.23 -10.15
CA ARG A 39 -7.88 24.38 -11.16
C ARG A 39 -8.82 23.37 -10.51
N LYS A 40 -9.87 22.97 -11.21
CA LYS A 40 -10.75 21.91 -10.69
C LYS A 40 -10.04 20.57 -10.80
N GLY A 41 -10.06 19.79 -9.71
CA GLY A 41 -9.66 18.38 -9.73
C GLY A 41 -10.65 17.52 -10.54
N PRO A 42 -10.51 16.18 -10.50
CA PRO A 42 -11.38 15.27 -11.23
C PRO A 42 -12.86 15.51 -10.90
N ASN A 43 -13.66 15.85 -11.92
CA ASN A 43 -15.08 16.20 -11.76
C ASN A 43 -16.02 15.48 -12.76
N VAL A 44 -15.47 14.78 -13.76
CA VAL A 44 -16.27 14.20 -14.87
C VAL A 44 -16.86 12.83 -14.48
N VAL A 45 -16.04 11.93 -13.93
CA VAL A 45 -16.49 10.57 -13.59
C VAL A 45 -17.33 10.61 -12.30
N GLY A 46 -18.66 10.61 -12.43
CA GLY A 46 -19.60 10.61 -11.29
C GLY A 46 -19.40 11.77 -10.31
N GLY A 47 -19.22 13.00 -10.80
CA GLY A 47 -18.91 14.17 -9.95
C GLY A 47 -17.52 14.11 -9.28
N GLY A 48 -16.65 13.23 -9.77
CA GLY A 48 -15.34 12.93 -9.24
C GLY A 48 -15.32 11.81 -8.19
N LEU A 49 -16.44 11.49 -7.53
CA LEU A 49 -16.47 10.46 -6.47
C LEU A 49 -16.17 9.06 -7.00
N LEU A 50 -16.60 8.76 -8.24
CA LEU A 50 -16.40 7.45 -8.86
C LEU A 50 -15.02 7.32 -9.55
N GLN A 51 -14.17 8.35 -9.49
CA GLN A 51 -12.86 8.34 -10.14
C GLN A 51 -11.93 7.22 -9.65
N PRO A 52 -11.77 6.95 -8.34
CA PRO A 52 -10.88 5.87 -7.87
C PRO A 52 -11.29 4.50 -8.38
N PHE A 53 -12.61 4.25 -8.49
CA PHE A 53 -13.12 3.00 -9.04
C PHE A 53 -12.81 2.88 -10.54
N ALA A 54 -12.98 3.96 -11.31
CA ALA A 54 -12.62 3.97 -12.73
C ALA A 54 -11.11 3.75 -12.96
N ASP A 55 -10.25 4.37 -12.14
CA ASP A 55 -8.81 4.19 -12.20
C ASP A 55 -8.43 2.72 -11.86
N GLY A 56 -9.09 2.11 -10.87
CA GLY A 56 -8.94 0.70 -10.54
C GLY A 56 -9.35 -0.25 -11.67
N VAL A 57 -10.56 -0.09 -12.22
CA VAL A 57 -11.06 -0.92 -13.35
C VAL A 57 -10.13 -0.79 -14.56
N LYS A 58 -9.63 0.42 -14.84
CA LYS A 58 -8.67 0.64 -15.92
C LYS A 58 -7.38 -0.15 -15.73
N LEU A 59 -6.85 -0.26 -14.51
CA LEU A 59 -5.65 -1.04 -14.22
C LEU A 59 -5.88 -2.55 -14.38
N PHE A 60 -7.08 -3.05 -14.04
CA PHE A 60 -7.42 -4.48 -14.21
C PHE A 60 -7.57 -4.90 -15.67
N ILE A 61 -8.06 -4.02 -16.53
CA ILE A 61 -8.22 -4.30 -17.97
C ILE A 61 -6.88 -4.17 -18.71
N LYS A 62 -5.91 -3.45 -18.13
CA LYS A 62 -4.65 -3.16 -18.81
C LYS A 62 -3.76 -4.39 -18.91
N GLU A 63 -3.18 -4.59 -20.09
CA GLU A 63 -2.26 -5.70 -20.36
C GLU A 63 -1.03 -5.66 -19.43
N MET A 64 -0.67 -6.82 -18.91
CA MET A 64 0.48 -6.98 -18.03
C MET A 64 1.77 -7.11 -18.84
N ILE A 65 2.49 -6.01 -19.00
CA ILE A 65 3.79 -6.00 -19.70
C ILE A 65 4.91 -6.28 -18.69
N LEU A 66 5.53 -7.46 -18.80
CA LEU A 66 6.70 -7.84 -17.99
C LEU A 66 8.00 -7.65 -18.78
N PRO A 67 9.02 -6.95 -18.24
CA PRO A 67 10.30 -6.79 -18.93
C PRO A 67 10.99 -8.14 -19.15
N HIS A 68 11.52 -8.38 -20.34
CA HIS A 68 12.13 -9.66 -20.69
C HIS A 68 13.39 -10.00 -19.85
N GLN A 69 14.17 -8.97 -19.49
CA GLN A 69 15.40 -9.14 -18.71
C GLN A 69 15.17 -9.18 -17.19
N ALA A 70 13.96 -8.87 -16.71
CA ALA A 70 13.67 -8.81 -15.28
C ALA A 70 13.66 -10.21 -14.64
N ASN A 71 14.05 -10.29 -13.38
CA ASN A 71 13.82 -11.48 -12.58
C ASN A 71 12.35 -11.51 -12.17
N LYS A 72 11.53 -12.26 -12.93
CA LYS A 72 10.07 -12.32 -12.77
C LYS A 72 9.63 -12.67 -11.34
N PHE A 73 10.33 -13.60 -10.68
CA PHE A 73 9.98 -14.04 -9.34
C PHE A 73 10.09 -12.89 -8.33
N VAL A 74 11.25 -12.23 -8.29
CA VAL A 74 11.50 -11.13 -7.35
C VAL A 74 10.69 -9.88 -7.71
N TYR A 75 10.56 -9.59 -9.01
CA TYR A 75 9.79 -8.45 -9.50
C TYR A 75 8.30 -8.53 -9.12
N LEU A 76 7.71 -9.73 -9.15
CA LEU A 76 6.32 -9.95 -8.75
C LEU A 76 6.14 -10.07 -7.23
N LEU A 77 7.11 -10.64 -6.51
CA LEU A 77 7.03 -10.77 -5.06
C LEU A 77 7.26 -9.46 -4.31
N ALA A 78 8.11 -8.57 -4.83
CA ALA A 78 8.41 -7.30 -4.16
C ALA A 78 7.15 -6.46 -3.81
N PRO A 79 6.20 -6.19 -4.73
CA PRO A 79 4.98 -5.46 -4.37
C PRO A 79 4.09 -6.23 -3.40
N VAL A 80 4.05 -7.57 -3.47
CA VAL A 80 3.29 -8.41 -2.51
C VAL A 80 3.86 -8.24 -1.10
N ILE A 81 5.19 -8.32 -0.96
CA ILE A 81 5.88 -8.18 0.33
C ILE A 81 5.69 -6.75 0.88
N SER A 82 5.79 -5.73 0.04
CA SER A 82 5.55 -4.35 0.49
C SER A 82 4.13 -4.15 1.01
N PHE A 83 3.14 -4.73 0.33
CA PHE A 83 1.74 -4.58 0.69
C PHE A 83 1.36 -5.38 1.95
N THR A 84 1.91 -6.59 2.11
CA THR A 84 1.68 -7.39 3.33
C THR A 84 2.29 -6.70 4.55
N LEU A 85 3.51 -6.16 4.45
CA LEU A 85 4.14 -5.40 5.54
C LEU A 85 3.31 -4.17 5.92
N ALA A 86 2.75 -3.45 4.95
CA ALA A 86 1.86 -2.31 5.22
C ALA A 86 0.61 -2.72 6.03
N PHE A 87 -0.03 -3.85 5.71
CA PHE A 87 -1.18 -4.34 6.49
C PHE A 87 -0.80 -4.81 7.88
N PHE A 88 0.38 -5.42 8.05
CA PHE A 88 0.84 -5.81 9.38
C PHE A 88 0.91 -4.62 10.32
N VAL A 89 1.42 -3.47 9.87
CA VAL A 89 1.47 -2.23 10.68
C VAL A 89 0.08 -1.82 11.17
N TRP A 90 -0.92 -1.83 10.29
CA TRP A 90 -2.31 -1.51 10.65
C TRP A 90 -2.92 -2.49 11.66
N GLY A 91 -2.43 -3.74 11.71
CA GLY A 91 -2.83 -4.73 12.69
C GLY A 91 -2.51 -4.36 14.14
N PHE A 92 -1.46 -3.57 14.36
CA PHE A 92 -0.96 -3.23 15.70
C PHE A 92 -1.53 -1.91 16.27
N ILE A 93 -2.27 -1.14 15.46
CA ILE A 93 -2.83 0.15 15.88
C ILE A 93 -4.09 -0.09 16.73
N PRO A 94 -4.18 0.49 17.95
CA PRO A 94 -5.40 0.44 18.74
C PRO A 94 -6.44 1.43 18.19
N TYR A 95 -7.64 0.96 17.85
CA TYR A 95 -8.71 1.82 17.32
C TYR A 95 -9.56 2.41 18.44
N GLU A 96 -9.95 1.59 19.41
CA GLU A 96 -10.65 1.99 20.63
C GLU A 96 -10.26 1.10 21.82
N LYS A 97 -10.67 1.47 23.03
CA LYS A 97 -10.47 0.64 24.23
C LYS A 97 -11.15 -0.73 24.03
N GLY A 98 -10.36 -1.79 23.93
CA GLY A 98 -10.84 -3.16 23.68
C GLY A 98 -11.06 -3.51 22.20
N VAL A 99 -10.89 -2.56 21.28
CA VAL A 99 -10.98 -2.76 19.82
C VAL A 99 -9.56 -2.71 19.23
N SER A 100 -8.83 -3.78 19.44
CA SER A 100 -7.58 -4.09 18.74
C SER A 100 -7.69 -5.50 18.11
N ILE A 101 -6.98 -5.71 17.00
CA ILE A 101 -6.84 -7.05 16.42
C ILE A 101 -6.06 -7.93 17.39
N SER A 102 -4.99 -7.39 17.95
CA SER A 102 -4.14 -8.06 18.94
C SER A 102 -3.56 -7.02 19.88
N ASP A 103 -3.94 -7.10 21.17
CA ASP A 103 -3.38 -6.23 22.19
C ASP A 103 -1.99 -6.73 22.59
N PHE A 104 -0.97 -6.24 21.89
CA PHE A 104 0.42 -6.47 22.25
C PHE A 104 0.92 -5.32 23.12
N LYS A 105 1.43 -5.66 24.31
CA LYS A 105 2.13 -4.70 25.20
C LYS A 105 3.32 -4.01 24.52
N ILE A 106 3.83 -4.60 23.43
CA ILE A 106 5.03 -4.16 22.70
C ILE A 106 4.67 -3.79 21.24
N SER A 107 3.45 -3.31 21.00
CA SER A 107 2.96 -2.94 19.65
C SER A 107 3.86 -1.89 18.95
N LEU A 108 4.40 -0.92 19.70
CA LEU A 108 5.30 0.10 19.15
C LEU A 108 6.58 -0.51 18.57
N LEU A 109 7.21 -1.46 19.27
CA LEU A 109 8.42 -2.12 18.80
C LEU A 109 8.14 -2.94 17.53
N TRP A 110 6.96 -3.55 17.43
CA TRP A 110 6.55 -4.26 16.22
C TRP A 110 6.44 -3.33 15.03
N ILE A 111 5.85 -2.15 15.19
CA ILE A 111 5.76 -1.14 14.12
C ILE A 111 7.17 -0.73 13.66
N LEU A 112 8.09 -0.47 14.59
CA LEU A 112 9.48 -0.11 14.29
C LEU A 112 10.27 -1.26 13.62
N ALA A 113 10.02 -2.50 14.02
CA ALA A 113 10.63 -3.67 13.40
C ALA A 113 10.13 -3.85 11.95
N ILE A 114 8.82 -3.69 11.73
CA ILE A 114 8.21 -3.83 10.40
C ILE A 114 8.66 -2.70 9.48
N SER A 115 8.77 -1.47 9.99
CA SER A 115 9.29 -0.34 9.18
C SER A 115 10.72 -0.60 8.74
N SER A 116 11.57 -1.15 9.61
CA SER A 116 12.95 -1.52 9.28
C SER A 116 13.01 -2.62 8.19
N ILE A 117 12.09 -3.57 8.22
CA ILE A 117 12.00 -4.65 7.21
C ILE A 117 11.44 -4.13 5.87
N SER A 118 10.57 -3.11 5.89
CA SER A 118 9.94 -2.57 4.67
C SER A 118 10.95 -2.07 3.62
N VAL A 119 12.13 -1.63 4.05
CA VAL A 119 13.23 -1.18 3.17
C VAL A 119 13.70 -2.30 2.21
N TYR A 120 13.68 -3.56 2.66
CA TYR A 120 14.05 -4.70 1.82
C TYR A 120 13.06 -4.92 0.67
N ALA A 121 11.78 -4.63 0.86
CA ALA A 121 10.79 -4.73 -0.22
C ALA A 121 11.11 -3.76 -1.37
N ILE A 122 11.56 -2.56 -1.04
CA ILE A 122 11.93 -1.54 -2.02
C ILE A 122 13.22 -1.92 -2.75
N LEU A 123 14.24 -2.41 -2.04
CA LEU A 123 15.47 -2.92 -2.66
C LEU A 123 15.21 -4.10 -3.60
N MET A 124 14.34 -5.04 -3.21
CA MET A 124 13.94 -6.16 -4.06
C MET A 124 13.26 -5.69 -5.35
N SER A 125 12.38 -4.68 -5.28
CA SER A 125 11.71 -4.16 -6.48
C SER A 125 12.71 -3.55 -7.48
N GLY A 126 13.68 -2.78 -6.98
CA GLY A 126 14.75 -2.20 -7.80
C GLY A 126 15.65 -3.25 -8.43
N TRP A 127 16.11 -4.22 -7.63
CA TRP A 127 16.99 -5.29 -8.10
C TRP A 127 16.29 -6.24 -9.08
N GLY A 128 15.02 -6.59 -8.82
CA GLY A 128 14.23 -7.48 -9.66
C GLY A 128 14.03 -6.98 -11.09
N SER A 129 14.08 -5.66 -11.31
CA SER A 129 13.92 -5.03 -12.63
C SER A 129 15.11 -5.24 -13.59
N ARG A 130 16.28 -5.65 -13.10
CA ARG A 130 17.55 -5.74 -13.86
C ARG A 130 17.92 -4.48 -14.68
N SER A 131 17.48 -3.29 -14.27
CA SER A 131 17.89 -2.01 -14.86
C SER A 131 18.81 -1.24 -13.91
N LYS A 132 19.95 -0.74 -14.41
CA LYS A 132 20.90 0.07 -13.62
C LYS A 132 20.23 1.30 -13.01
N TYR A 133 19.34 1.95 -13.75
CA TYR A 133 18.65 3.16 -13.30
C TYR A 133 17.65 2.87 -12.17
N ALA A 134 16.82 1.85 -12.34
CA ALA A 134 15.85 1.44 -11.32
C ALA A 134 16.54 0.96 -10.04
N PHE A 135 17.65 0.23 -10.17
CA PHE A 135 18.44 -0.22 -9.03
C PHE A 135 19.06 0.95 -8.25
N LEU A 136 19.68 1.92 -8.94
CA LEU A 136 20.21 3.12 -8.29
C LEU A 136 19.10 3.96 -7.62
N GLY A 137 17.92 4.05 -8.24
CA GLY A 137 16.75 4.71 -7.64
C GLY A 137 16.30 4.02 -6.35
N ALA A 138 16.26 2.69 -6.34
CA ALA A 138 15.89 1.91 -5.15
C ALA A 138 16.91 2.06 -4.01
N ILE A 139 18.22 2.12 -4.31
CA ILE A 139 19.25 2.38 -3.29
C ILE A 139 19.08 3.76 -2.66
N ARG A 140 18.78 4.81 -3.46
CA ARG A 140 18.52 6.16 -2.94
C ARG A 140 17.28 6.20 -2.05
N ALA A 141 16.19 5.56 -2.49
CA ALA A 141 14.98 5.46 -1.69
C ALA A 141 15.22 4.70 -0.37
N ALA A 142 15.99 3.60 -0.42
CA ALA A 142 16.39 2.86 0.77
C ALA A 142 17.21 3.72 1.74
N ALA A 143 18.18 4.49 1.24
CA ALA A 143 18.98 5.41 2.04
C ALA A 143 18.18 6.59 2.62
N GLN A 144 17.04 6.97 2.02
CA GLN A 144 16.15 7.99 2.58
C GLN A 144 15.24 7.46 3.68
N MET A 145 14.90 6.17 3.65
CA MET A 145 14.01 5.55 4.63
C MET A 145 14.72 5.06 5.89
N ILE A 146 16.02 4.79 5.80
CA ILE A 146 16.89 4.48 6.96
C ILE A 146 17.31 5.80 7.60
#